data_AF-A0A1A9QD48-F1
#
_entry.id   AF-A0A1A9QD48-F1
#
_cell.length_a   1.000
_cell.length_b   1.000
_cell.length_c   1.000
_cell.angle_alpha   90.00
_cell.angle_beta   90.00
_cell.angle_gamma   90.00
#
_symmetry.space_group_name_H-M   'P 1'
#
loop_
_entity.id
_entity.type
_entity.pdbx_description
1 polymer ?
#
loop_
_entity_poly.entity_id
_entity_poly.type
_entity_poly.pdbx_seq_one_letter_code
_entity_poly.pdbx_strand_id
1 'polypeptide(L)'
;MNTKFLLLATTGTGLLGGVAGVGYWYSQPKNLRELLLKEQIKLLDTESDKHDTQWKELAKKHKADANGRTKDNKEIKQIKDLNITGENDSIKFSELKAKCKSLLETPIADSEEFKEIKNSVINWCSEKSPFSKATPAIGG
;
A
#
# COMPACT_ATOMS: atom_id res chain seq x y z
N MET A 1 22.79 3.86 -76.63
CA MET A 1 22.89 5.09 -75.80
C MET A 1 22.09 4.90 -74.53
N ASN A 2 22.81 4.82 -73.40
CA ASN A 2 22.45 5.07 -71.99
C ASN A 2 21.05 4.75 -71.46
N THR A 3 20.93 3.64 -70.75
CA THR A 3 19.97 3.47 -69.64
C THR A 3 20.76 3.14 -68.37
N LYS A 4 20.74 4.06 -67.42
CA LYS A 4 21.46 3.99 -66.14
C LYS A 4 20.73 3.01 -65.21
N PHE A 5 21.44 2.00 -64.70
CA PHE A 5 20.99 1.14 -63.61
C PHE A 5 20.96 1.93 -62.30
N LEU A 6 19.81 2.01 -61.65
CA LEU A 6 19.66 2.60 -60.32
C LEU A 6 19.14 1.50 -59.38
N LEU A 7 20.07 0.79 -58.77
CA LEU A 7 19.83 -0.14 -57.66
C LEU A 7 19.61 0.68 -56.39
N LEU A 8 18.35 0.86 -55.99
CA LEU A 8 17.98 1.32 -54.66
C LEU A 8 17.72 0.10 -53.78
N ALA A 9 18.74 -0.29 -53.02
CA ALA A 9 18.60 -1.17 -51.88
C ALA A 9 17.86 -0.39 -50.77
N THR A 10 16.55 -0.61 -50.63
CA THR A 10 15.84 -0.21 -49.42
C THR A 10 15.83 -1.38 -48.44
N THR A 11 16.52 -1.15 -47.34
CA THR A 11 16.67 -2.01 -46.17
C THR A 11 15.36 -2.63 -45.74
N GLY A 12 15.39 -3.95 -45.51
CA GLY A 12 14.23 -4.75 -45.15
C GLY A 12 13.46 -4.20 -43.96
N THR A 13 12.15 -4.06 -44.14
CA THR A 13 11.20 -3.95 -43.04
C THR A 13 11.04 -5.34 -42.43
N GLY A 14 11.96 -5.67 -41.52
CA GLY A 14 11.82 -6.82 -40.65
C GLY A 14 10.50 -6.74 -39.89
N LEU A 15 9.80 -7.87 -39.84
CA LEU A 15 8.58 -8.08 -39.06
C LEU A 15 8.79 -7.67 -37.59
N LEU A 16 8.36 -6.48 -37.21
CA LEU A 16 8.01 -6.21 -35.82
C LEU A 16 6.52 -6.50 -35.67
N GLY A 17 6.19 -7.79 -35.76
CA GLY A 17 4.97 -8.33 -35.19
C GLY A 17 5.00 -8.05 -33.69
N GLY A 18 4.45 -6.91 -33.30
CA GLY A 18 4.41 -6.48 -31.91
C GLY A 18 3.63 -7.50 -31.10
N VAL A 19 4.31 -8.10 -30.13
CA VAL A 19 3.70 -8.79 -28.99
C VAL A 19 2.95 -7.77 -28.13
N ALA A 20 1.86 -7.21 -28.66
CA ALA A 20 0.91 -6.39 -27.93
C ALA A 20 0.00 -7.30 -27.10
N GLY A 21 0.55 -7.93 -26.06
CA GLY A 21 -0.22 -8.84 -25.20
C GLY A 21 0.44 -9.16 -23.88
N VAL A 22 1.78 -9.09 -23.79
CA VAL A 22 2.51 -9.52 -22.59
C VAL A 22 2.56 -8.45 -21.48
N GLY A 23 2.34 -7.18 -21.83
CA GLY A 23 2.43 -6.06 -20.86
C GLY A 23 1.22 -5.95 -19.92
N TYR A 24 0.01 -6.29 -20.37
CA TYR A 24 -1.19 -6.05 -19.57
C TYR A 24 -1.25 -6.98 -18.35
N TRP A 25 -0.90 -8.26 -18.50
CA TRP A 25 -0.88 -9.22 -17.39
C TRP A 25 0.23 -8.92 -16.37
N TYR A 26 1.39 -8.42 -16.83
CA TYR A 26 2.50 -8.04 -15.93
C TYR A 26 2.22 -6.72 -15.17
N SER A 27 1.26 -5.92 -15.62
CA SER A 27 0.86 -4.64 -14.98
C SER A 27 -0.22 -4.77 -13.91
N GLN A 28 -0.76 -5.98 -13.70
CA GLN A 28 -1.74 -6.22 -12.67
C GLN A 28 -1.04 -6.43 -11.32
N PRO A 29 -1.45 -5.69 -10.28
CA PRO A 29 -0.88 -5.87 -8.95
C PRO A 29 -1.17 -7.29 -8.46
N LYS A 30 -0.17 -7.93 -7.86
CA LYS A 30 -0.27 -9.33 -7.39
C LYS A 30 -0.79 -9.42 -5.96
N ASN A 31 -0.54 -8.39 -5.18
CA ASN A 31 -0.88 -8.31 -3.77
C ASN A 31 -1.39 -6.91 -3.42
N LEU A 32 -1.86 -6.78 -2.19
CA LEU A 32 -2.41 -5.54 -1.67
C LEU A 32 -1.37 -4.40 -1.65
N ARG A 33 -0.09 -4.67 -1.38
CA ARG A 33 0.98 -3.66 -1.43
C ARG A 33 1.06 -3.02 -2.81
N GLU A 34 1.19 -3.83 -3.86
CA GLU A 34 1.28 -3.35 -5.24
C GLU A 34 0.00 -2.60 -5.66
N LEU A 35 -1.17 -3.10 -5.24
CA LEU A 35 -2.45 -2.44 -5.50
C LEU A 35 -2.50 -1.05 -4.88
N LEU A 36 -2.14 -0.92 -3.60
CA LEU A 36 -2.17 0.36 -2.89
C LEU A 36 -1.14 1.35 -3.44
N LEU A 37 0.05 0.88 -3.83
CA LEU A 37 1.06 1.72 -4.49
C LEU A 37 0.57 2.20 -5.86
N LYS A 38 -0.11 1.35 -6.64
CA LYS A 38 -0.75 1.74 -7.91
C LYS A 38 -1.85 2.78 -7.70
N GLU A 39 -2.56 2.72 -6.58
CA GLU A 39 -3.56 3.72 -6.14
C GLU A 39 -2.93 4.96 -5.47
N GLN A 40 -1.60 5.09 -5.50
CA GLN A 40 -0.84 6.21 -4.91
C GLN A 40 -1.09 6.38 -3.40
N ILE A 41 -1.34 5.28 -2.70
CA ILE A 41 -1.47 5.27 -1.24
C ILE A 41 -0.08 5.05 -0.65
N LYS A 42 0.42 6.06 0.08
CA LYS A 42 1.70 5.98 0.78
C LYS A 42 1.58 5.09 2.02
N LEU A 43 2.33 4.00 2.03
CA LEU A 43 2.37 3.05 3.11
C LEU A 43 3.36 3.50 4.18
N LEU A 44 3.04 3.23 5.44
CA LEU A 44 4.01 3.38 6.51
C LEU A 44 5.07 2.30 6.36
N ASP A 45 6.32 2.73 6.52
CA ASP A 45 7.47 1.85 6.52
C ASP A 45 7.38 0.81 7.64
N THR A 46 7.50 -0.47 7.27
CA THR A 46 7.32 -1.62 8.18
C THR A 46 8.65 -2.29 8.55
N GLU A 47 9.78 -1.84 8.01
CA GLU A 47 11.08 -2.52 8.14
C GLU A 47 12.15 -1.68 8.85
N SER A 48 12.01 -0.35 8.79
CA SER A 48 12.89 0.63 9.43
C SER A 48 12.19 1.37 10.58
N ASP A 49 12.92 2.29 11.18
CA ASP A 49 12.53 3.18 12.27
C ASP A 49 11.91 4.50 11.81
N LYS A 50 11.84 4.75 10.48
CA LYS A 50 11.39 6.01 9.88
C LYS A 50 10.03 6.53 10.37
N HIS A 51 9.12 5.64 10.78
CA HIS A 51 7.77 5.98 11.23
C HIS A 51 7.45 5.50 12.64
N ASP A 52 8.44 5.26 13.49
CA ASP A 52 8.24 4.69 14.83
C ASP A 52 7.28 5.48 15.70
N THR A 53 7.35 6.82 15.67
CA THR A 53 6.41 7.68 16.39
C THR A 53 4.96 7.44 15.94
N GLN A 54 4.72 7.38 14.62
CA GLN A 54 3.38 7.12 14.07
C GLN A 54 2.90 5.71 14.43
N TRP A 55 3.79 4.70 14.34
CA TRP A 55 3.45 3.34 14.74
C TRP A 55 3.12 3.22 16.22
N LYS A 56 3.84 3.94 17.09
CA LYS A 56 3.55 3.99 18.52
C LYS A 56 2.18 4.60 18.79
N GLU A 57 1.83 5.69 18.12
CA GLU A 57 0.50 6.32 18.22
C GLU A 57 -0.62 5.42 17.73
N LEU A 58 -0.44 4.79 16.56
CA LEU A 58 -1.39 3.83 15.99
C LEU A 58 -1.57 2.62 16.90
N ALA A 59 -0.49 2.11 17.49
CA ALA A 59 -0.55 1.01 18.45
C ALA A 59 -1.32 1.41 19.71
N LYS A 60 -1.10 2.64 20.23
CA LYS A 60 -1.87 3.18 21.37
C LYS A 60 -3.36 3.23 21.04
N LYS A 61 -3.71 3.70 19.84
CA LYS A 61 -5.10 3.80 19.37
C LYS A 61 -5.76 2.45 19.15
N HIS A 62 -5.04 1.52 18.54
CA HIS A 62 -5.51 0.16 18.35
C HIS A 62 -5.77 -0.50 19.70
N LYS A 63 -4.85 -0.40 20.67
CA LYS A 63 -5.05 -0.97 22.01
C LYS A 63 -6.21 -0.34 22.81
N ALA A 64 -6.35 0.99 22.76
CA ALA A 64 -7.25 1.72 23.66
C ALA A 64 -8.75 1.59 23.33
N ASP A 65 -9.11 1.20 22.11
CA ASP A 65 -10.50 1.13 21.67
C ASP A 65 -10.70 -0.08 20.76
N ALA A 66 -11.51 -1.04 21.22
CA ALA A 66 -11.86 -2.26 20.47
C ALA A 66 -12.41 -1.95 19.06
N ASN A 67 -12.97 -0.74 18.87
CA ASN A 67 -13.53 -0.28 17.61
C ASN A 67 -12.89 1.02 17.07
N GLY A 68 -11.74 1.44 17.63
CA GLY A 68 -10.91 2.55 17.15
C GLY A 68 -11.69 3.76 16.63
N ARG A 69 -12.19 4.66 17.48
CA ARG A 69 -12.90 5.85 17.01
C ARG A 69 -11.97 6.99 16.61
N THR A 70 -12.22 7.59 15.44
CA THR A 70 -11.55 8.83 15.02
C THR A 70 -12.05 10.02 15.83
N LYS A 71 -11.40 11.18 15.69
CA LYS A 71 -11.85 12.45 16.28
C LYS A 71 -13.28 12.82 15.84
N ASP A 72 -13.69 12.38 14.65
CA ASP A 72 -15.02 12.63 14.06
C ASP A 72 -16.05 11.53 14.43
N ASN A 73 -15.76 10.74 15.48
CA ASN A 73 -16.58 9.62 15.94
C ASN A 73 -16.83 8.53 14.89
N LYS A 74 -15.97 8.44 13.86
CA LYS A 74 -16.03 7.37 12.87
C LYS A 74 -15.40 6.11 13.44
N GLU A 75 -16.15 5.02 13.41
CA GLU A 75 -15.68 3.71 13.85
C GLU A 75 -14.68 3.13 12.84
N ILE A 76 -13.57 2.58 13.33
CA ILE A 76 -12.56 1.92 12.52
C ILE A 76 -12.32 0.54 13.09
N LYS A 77 -12.74 -0.46 12.31
CA LYS A 77 -12.49 -1.86 12.60
C LYS A 77 -11.00 -2.07 12.88
N GLN A 78 -10.70 -2.68 14.01
CA GLN A 78 -9.37 -3.16 14.33
C GLN A 78 -8.92 -4.22 13.32
N ILE A 79 -7.60 -4.36 13.20
CA ILE A 79 -7.03 -5.52 12.52
C ILE A 79 -7.37 -6.78 13.33
N LYS A 80 -7.99 -7.77 12.68
CA LYS A 80 -8.33 -9.07 13.27
C LYS A 80 -7.07 -9.79 13.76
N ASP A 81 -7.21 -10.50 14.89
CA ASP A 81 -6.15 -11.30 15.51
C ASP A 81 -4.86 -10.52 15.78
N LEU A 82 -4.99 -9.24 16.11
CA LEU A 82 -3.89 -8.40 16.57
C LEU A 82 -4.17 -7.99 18.01
N ASN A 83 -3.33 -8.47 18.92
CA ASN A 83 -3.36 -8.04 20.32
C ASN A 83 -2.06 -7.31 20.62
N ILE A 84 -2.15 -6.02 20.92
CA ILE A 84 -0.97 -5.19 21.18
C ILE A 84 -0.65 -5.21 22.67
N THR A 85 0.57 -5.68 22.99
CA THR A 85 1.04 -5.79 24.37
C THR A 85 1.82 -4.55 24.84
N GLY A 86 1.91 -4.36 26.17
CA GLY A 86 2.67 -3.27 26.81
C GLY A 86 1.82 -2.08 27.26
N GLU A 87 2.32 -1.31 28.22
CA GLU A 87 1.65 -0.12 28.77
C GLU A 87 2.02 1.15 27.99
N ASN A 88 1.21 2.21 28.10
CA ASN A 88 1.27 3.45 27.33
C ASN A 88 2.66 3.81 26.76
N ASP A 89 3.68 3.96 27.60
CA ASP A 89 5.00 4.42 27.16
C ASP A 89 5.94 3.31 26.69
N SER A 90 5.61 2.06 26.99
CA SER A 90 6.31 0.83 26.59
C SER A 90 5.51 -0.02 25.59
N ILE A 91 4.54 0.57 24.89
CA ILE A 91 3.69 -0.16 23.94
C ILE A 91 4.52 -0.76 22.80
N LYS A 92 4.34 -2.05 22.55
CA LYS A 92 5.08 -2.77 21.51
C LYS A 92 4.36 -2.65 20.17
N PHE A 93 4.76 -1.68 19.35
CA PHE A 93 4.18 -1.49 18.02
C PHE A 93 4.78 -2.42 16.93
N SER A 94 5.75 -3.25 17.29
CA SER A 94 6.34 -4.25 16.38
C SER A 94 5.32 -5.29 15.91
N GLU A 95 4.38 -5.68 16.79
CA GLU A 95 3.28 -6.59 16.47
C GLU A 95 2.37 -6.00 15.38
N LEU A 96 2.06 -4.71 15.49
CA LEU A 96 1.29 -3.96 14.49
C LEU A 96 2.05 -3.85 13.16
N LYS A 97 3.35 -3.51 13.17
CA LYS A 97 4.20 -3.48 11.97
C LYS A 97 4.21 -4.84 11.26
N ALA A 98 4.44 -5.92 12.00
CA ALA A 98 4.51 -7.27 11.46
C ALA A 98 3.17 -7.70 10.84
N LYS A 99 2.05 -7.41 11.53
CA LYS A 99 0.72 -7.71 11.01
C LYS A 99 0.42 -6.90 9.75
N CYS A 100 0.75 -5.60 9.73
CA CYS A 100 0.63 -4.76 8.55
C CYS A 100 1.45 -5.30 7.36
N LYS A 101 2.68 -5.75 7.60
CA LYS A 101 3.52 -6.39 6.58
C LYS A 101 2.84 -7.64 5.99
N SER A 102 2.34 -8.52 6.85
CA SER A 102 1.62 -9.72 6.43
C SER A 102 0.36 -9.40 5.62
N LEU A 103 -0.45 -8.43 6.05
CA LEU A 103 -1.66 -8.04 5.32
C LEU A 103 -1.33 -7.42 3.94
N LEU A 104 -0.23 -6.67 3.84
CA LEU A 104 0.23 -6.09 2.58
C LEU A 104 0.65 -7.14 1.55
N GLU A 105 1.04 -8.32 1.99
CA GLU A 105 1.39 -9.46 1.12
C GLU A 105 0.17 -10.28 0.70
N THR A 106 -1.04 -9.96 1.20
CA THR A 106 -2.29 -10.65 0.83
C THR A 106 -2.50 -10.60 -0.69
N PRO A 107 -2.69 -11.75 -1.36
CA PRO A 107 -3.01 -11.80 -2.78
C PRO A 107 -4.32 -11.08 -3.09
N ILE A 108 -4.42 -10.50 -4.29
CA ILE A 108 -5.67 -9.86 -4.70
C ILE A 108 -6.75 -10.91 -4.87
N ALA A 109 -7.90 -10.64 -4.26
CA ALA A 109 -9.11 -11.43 -4.41
C ALA A 109 -10.32 -10.50 -4.56
N ASP A 110 -11.29 -10.89 -5.39
CA ASP A 110 -12.57 -10.19 -5.47
C ASP A 110 -13.55 -10.76 -4.43
N SER A 111 -13.30 -10.41 -3.17
CA SER A 111 -14.14 -10.84 -2.05
C SER A 111 -14.40 -9.66 -1.10
N GLU A 112 -15.52 -9.72 -0.37
CA GLU A 112 -15.82 -8.73 0.67
C GLU A 112 -14.75 -8.74 1.77
N GLU A 113 -14.21 -9.92 2.11
CA GLU A 113 -13.10 -10.03 3.06
C GLU A 113 -11.85 -9.28 2.60
N PHE A 114 -11.49 -9.39 1.31
CA PHE A 114 -10.36 -8.64 0.76
C PHE A 114 -10.59 -7.13 0.83
N LYS A 115 -11.82 -6.66 0.59
CA LYS A 115 -12.18 -5.24 0.73
C LYS A 115 -12.06 -4.78 2.19
N GLU A 116 -12.47 -5.61 3.15
CA GLU A 116 -12.28 -5.33 4.57
C GLU A 116 -10.80 -5.23 4.94
N ILE A 117 -9.98 -6.19 4.49
CA ILE A 117 -8.53 -6.19 4.70
C ILE A 117 -7.89 -4.93 4.10
N LYS A 118 -8.24 -4.57 2.87
CA LYS A 118 -7.78 -3.36 2.20
C LYS A 118 -8.09 -2.11 3.04
N ASN A 119 -9.32 -1.97 3.52
CA ASN A 119 -9.71 -0.84 4.35
C ASN A 119 -8.95 -0.81 5.67
N SER A 120 -8.77 -1.96 6.33
CA SER A 120 -7.95 -2.05 7.55
C SER A 120 -6.50 -1.63 7.28
N VAL A 121 -5.88 -2.08 6.19
CA VAL A 121 -4.50 -1.69 5.83
C VAL A 121 -4.39 -0.19 5.54
N ILE A 122 -5.37 0.40 4.84
CA ILE A 122 -5.38 1.85 4.62
C ILE A 122 -5.49 2.60 5.96
N ASN A 123 -6.37 2.15 6.85
CA ASN A 123 -6.62 2.83 8.12
C ASN A 123 -5.48 2.66 9.14
N TRP A 124 -4.71 1.57 9.10
CA TRP A 124 -3.75 1.24 10.14
C TRP A 124 -2.29 1.16 9.67
N CYS A 125 -2.04 1.01 8.37
CA CYS A 125 -0.71 0.75 7.82
C CYS A 125 -0.28 1.81 6.78
N SER A 126 -1.01 2.91 6.66
CA SER A 126 -0.74 3.96 5.66
C SER A 126 -0.69 5.36 6.28
N GLU A 127 -0.03 6.28 5.59
CA GLU A 127 -0.02 7.70 5.96
C GLU A 127 -1.42 8.33 5.88
N LYS A 128 -2.35 7.72 5.13
CA LYS A 128 -3.76 8.12 5.07
C LYS A 128 -4.56 7.65 6.28
N SER A 129 -3.93 7.01 7.26
CA SER A 129 -4.61 6.65 8.49
C SER A 129 -5.31 7.88 9.08
N PRO A 130 -6.60 7.78 9.43
CA PRO A 130 -7.33 8.88 10.05
C PRO A 130 -6.81 9.20 11.45
N PHE A 131 -5.95 8.36 12.02
CA PHE A 131 -5.23 8.62 13.26
C PHE A 131 -3.90 9.34 13.04
N SER A 132 -3.36 9.36 11.81
CA SER A 132 -2.09 10.02 11.47
C SER A 132 -2.19 11.54 11.37
N LYS A 133 -3.37 12.14 11.57
CA LYS A 133 -3.49 13.59 11.69
C LYS A 133 -2.93 14.03 13.05
N ALA A 134 -1.64 14.37 13.05
CA ALA A 134 -1.08 15.26 14.06
C ALA A 134 -2.06 16.42 14.25
N THR A 135 -2.49 16.65 15.49
CA THR A 135 -3.15 17.90 15.87
C THR A 135 -2.24 19.02 15.35
N PRO A 136 -2.69 19.93 14.47
CA PRO A 136 -1.90 21.11 14.17
C PRO A 136 -1.64 21.78 15.51
N ALA A 137 -0.36 21.93 15.88
CA ALA A 137 0.04 22.74 17.01
C ALA A 137 -0.57 24.12 16.77
N ILE A 138 -1.64 24.43 17.50
CA ILE A 138 -2.18 25.78 17.54
C ILE A 138 -1.09 26.57 18.26
N GLY A 139 -0.35 27.37 17.48
CA GLY A 139 0.67 28.28 17.99
C GLY A 139 0.09 29.13 19.11
N GLY A 140 0.91 29.33 20.14
CA GLY A 140 0.59 30.17 21.29
C GLY A 140 0.59 31.66 20.99
#